data_AF-A0A2H0CR20-F1
#
_entry.id   AF-A0A2H0CR20-F1
#
_cell.length_a   1.000
_cell.length_b   1.000
_cell.length_c   1.000
_cell.angle_alpha   90.00
_cell.angle_beta   90.00
_cell.angle_gamma   90.00
#
_symmetry.space_group_name_H-M   'P 1'
#
loop_
_entity.id
_entity.type
_entity.pdbx_description
1 polymer ?
#
loop_
_entity_poly.entity_id
_entity_poly.type
_entity_poly.pdbx_seq_one_letter_code
_entity_poly.pdbx_strand_id
1 'polypeptide(L)'
;MAAVALSVGAISIYFLYQAAIEEKKEDLRQIVKSQARFIEAVARFDIEQSDDFPGGHLTATLSQIQESHQGFGETGDFYLARLEGDQIVYLLSHPHFPPTFPKSPKTLPFRSKFAEPMRRALSGQSGVMANRDYRGENVLAAYEPVAVLNLGLVAKIDLVEIKAPFIKAVNMAGVAGVIAILLGFLGFLRLSEPLGRSIKELQERYALSVKGAEEGLWDWPDIDKNEEWWSDEY
;
A
#
# COMPACT_ATOMS: atom_id res chain seq x y z
N MET A 1 -8.50 18.60 17.72
CA MET A 1 -7.21 18.61 16.99
C MET A 1 -6.68 17.21 16.70
N ALA A 2 -6.43 16.36 17.70
CA ALA A 2 -5.87 15.01 17.47
C ALA A 2 -6.71 14.13 16.51
N ALA A 3 -8.04 14.09 16.69
CA ALA A 3 -8.94 13.32 15.82
C ALA A 3 -8.89 13.79 14.35
N VAL A 4 -8.77 15.10 14.12
CA VAL A 4 -8.67 15.68 12.77
C VAL A 4 -7.33 15.29 12.14
N ALA A 5 -6.22 15.40 12.87
CA ALA A 5 -4.90 15.02 12.39
C ALA A 5 -4.82 13.52 12.02
N LEU A 6 -5.39 12.64 12.85
CA LEU A 6 -5.48 11.20 12.57
C LEU A 6 -6.31 10.92 11.32
N SER A 7 -7.44 11.62 11.15
CA SER A 7 -8.31 11.46 9.99
C SER A 7 -7.61 11.89 8.70
N VAL A 8 -6.94 13.04 8.71
CA VAL A 8 -6.17 13.54 7.56
C VAL A 8 -5.03 12.58 7.22
N GLY A 9 -4.31 12.07 8.22
CA GLY A 9 -3.25 11.08 8.04
C GLY A 9 -3.75 9.78 7.42
N ALA A 10 -4.86 9.24 7.93
CA ALA A 10 -5.48 8.02 7.39
C ALA A 10 -5.94 8.20 5.93
N ILE A 11 -6.60 9.33 5.63
CA ILE A 11 -7.04 9.66 4.26
C ILE A 11 -5.83 9.79 3.32
N SER A 12 -4.76 10.45 3.78
CA SER A 12 -3.55 10.65 2.99
C SER A 12 -2.87 9.33 2.66
N ILE A 13 -2.70 8.46 3.66
CA ILE A 13 -2.12 7.11 3.47
C ILE A 13 -2.99 6.27 2.52
N TYR A 14 -4.31 6.37 2.64
CA TYR A 14 -5.23 5.68 1.74
C TYR A 14 -5.04 6.13 0.28
N PHE A 15 -4.98 7.43 0.01
CA PHE A 15 -4.74 7.94 -1.34
C PHE A 15 -3.37 7.55 -1.89
N LEU A 16 -2.32 7.62 -1.06
CA LEU A 16 -0.98 7.18 -1.46
C LEU A 16 -0.95 5.69 -1.79
N TYR A 17 -1.65 4.86 -1.01
CA TYR A 17 -1.77 3.43 -1.30
C TYR A 17 -2.48 3.16 -2.63
N GLN A 18 -3.58 3.87 -2.90
CA GLN A 18 -4.29 3.72 -4.17
C GLN A 18 -3.44 4.18 -5.36
N ALA A 19 -2.74 5.30 -5.23
CA ALA A 19 -1.82 5.79 -6.25
C ALA A 19 -0.70 4.78 -6.53
N ALA A 20 -0.09 4.20 -5.49
CA ALA A 20 0.95 3.18 -5.63
C ALA A 20 0.44 1.89 -6.29
N ILE A 21 -0.79 1.47 -6.00
CA ILE A 21 -1.41 0.32 -6.69
C ILE A 21 -1.60 0.62 -8.18
N GLU A 22 -2.06 1.82 -8.53
CA GLU A 22 -2.28 2.19 -9.93
C GLU A 22 -0.97 2.34 -10.70
N GLU A 23 0.04 2.94 -10.08
CA GLU A 23 1.41 3.00 -10.61
C GLU A 23 1.96 1.58 -10.83
N LYS A 24 1.84 0.70 -9.84
CA LYS A 24 2.31 -0.69 -9.98
C LYS A 24 1.57 -1.48 -11.06
N LYS A 25 0.30 -1.21 -11.31
CA LYS A 25 -0.42 -1.80 -12.46
C LYS A 25 0.21 -1.36 -13.77
N GLU A 26 0.47 -0.07 -13.93
CA GLU A 26 1.04 0.46 -15.17
C GLU A 26 2.47 -0.03 -15.39
N ASP A 27 3.30 -0.03 -14.34
CA ASP A 27 4.65 -0.62 -14.36
C ASP A 27 4.61 -2.07 -14.85
N LEU A 28 3.79 -2.90 -14.21
CA LEU A 28 3.63 -4.31 -14.57
C LEU A 28 3.18 -4.49 -16.01
N ARG A 29 2.22 -3.69 -16.46
CA ARG A 29 1.72 -3.73 -17.84
C ARG A 29 2.84 -3.41 -18.82
N GLN A 30 3.63 -2.37 -18.55
CA GLN A 30 4.74 -1.97 -19.41
C GLN A 30 5.84 -3.02 -19.44
N ILE A 31 6.21 -3.57 -18.28
CA ILE A 31 7.22 -4.63 -18.16
C ILE A 31 6.81 -5.86 -18.96
N VAL A 32 5.60 -6.39 -18.76
CA VAL A 32 5.14 -7.58 -19.47
C VAL A 32 5.02 -7.31 -20.97
N LYS A 33 4.50 -6.15 -21.36
CA LYS A 33 4.43 -5.77 -22.77
C LYS A 33 5.81 -5.68 -23.42
N SER A 34 6.76 -5.00 -22.78
CA SER A 34 8.13 -4.88 -23.26
C SER A 34 8.78 -6.25 -23.41
N GLN A 35 8.63 -7.13 -22.41
CA GLN A 35 9.19 -8.47 -22.45
C GLN A 35 8.54 -9.34 -23.53
N ALA A 36 7.22 -9.28 -23.70
CA ALA A 36 6.55 -10.01 -24.78
C ALA A 36 7.08 -9.58 -26.15
N ARG A 37 7.25 -8.27 -26.39
CA ARG A 37 7.79 -7.75 -27.66
C ARG A 37 9.25 -8.15 -27.86
N PHE A 38 10.05 -8.15 -26.80
CA PHE A 38 11.42 -8.62 -26.86
C PHE A 38 11.49 -10.11 -27.22
N ILE A 39 10.68 -10.96 -26.58
CA ILE A 39 10.56 -12.39 -26.90
C ILE A 39 10.12 -12.59 -28.36
N GLU A 40 9.14 -11.83 -28.84
CA GLU A 40 8.70 -11.89 -30.24
C GLU A 40 9.81 -11.48 -31.22
N ALA A 41 10.62 -10.48 -30.89
CA ALA A 41 11.73 -10.03 -31.72
C ALA A 41 12.83 -11.10 -31.81
N VAL A 42 13.20 -11.70 -30.68
CA VAL A 42 14.17 -12.81 -30.62
C VAL A 42 13.64 -14.01 -31.39
N ALA A 43 12.38 -14.38 -31.17
CA ALA A 43 11.75 -15.51 -31.85
C ALA A 43 11.68 -15.33 -33.37
N ARG A 44 11.40 -14.11 -33.84
CA ARG A 44 11.36 -13.82 -35.28
C ARG A 44 12.75 -13.91 -35.91
N PHE A 45 13.77 -13.40 -35.22
CA PHE A 45 15.16 -13.52 -35.66
C PHE A 45 15.57 -15.00 -35.78
N ASP A 46 15.25 -15.83 -34.78
CA ASP A 46 15.55 -17.27 -34.81
C ASP A 46 14.84 -17.96 -36.00
N ILE A 47 13.56 -17.65 -36.24
CA ILE A 47 12.80 -18.23 -37.38
C ILE A 47 13.41 -17.84 -38.74
N GLU A 48 13.95 -16.62 -38.87
CA GLU A 48 14.52 -16.13 -40.12
C GLU A 48 15.96 -16.61 -40.37
N GLN A 49 16.71 -16.99 -39.32
CA GLN A 49 18.14 -17.30 -39.39
C GLN A 49 18.49 -18.78 -39.16
N SER A 50 17.57 -19.60 -38.64
CA SER A 50 17.84 -21.01 -38.35
C SER A 50 17.12 -21.96 -39.30
N ASP A 51 17.88 -22.86 -39.96
CA ASP A 51 17.39 -24.01 -40.73
C ASP A 51 16.92 -25.18 -39.82
N ASP A 52 17.04 -25.03 -38.50
CA ASP A 52 16.85 -26.09 -37.51
C ASP A 52 15.62 -25.85 -36.61
N PHE A 53 15.01 -26.94 -36.16
CA PHE A 53 13.64 -27.02 -35.61
C PHE A 53 13.17 -25.83 -34.73
N PRO A 54 11.96 -25.27 -34.96
CA PRO A 54 11.41 -24.19 -34.14
C PRO A 54 11.10 -24.68 -32.72
N GLY A 55 11.85 -24.16 -31.74
CA GLY A 55 11.49 -24.26 -30.32
C GLY A 55 12.60 -24.66 -29.35
N GLY A 56 13.71 -25.25 -29.81
CA GLY A 56 14.79 -25.71 -28.91
C GLY A 56 15.69 -24.58 -28.41
N HIS A 57 16.19 -23.74 -29.33
CA HIS A 57 17.11 -22.65 -29.02
C HIS A 57 16.43 -21.53 -28.23
N LEU A 58 15.19 -21.20 -28.59
CA LEU A 58 14.42 -20.16 -27.91
C LEU A 58 14.24 -20.44 -26.42
N THR A 59 13.88 -21.67 -26.02
CA THR A 59 13.73 -22.00 -24.59
C THR A 59 15.04 -21.87 -23.82
N ALA A 60 16.18 -22.18 -24.44
CA ALA A 60 17.50 -22.01 -23.82
C ALA A 60 17.86 -20.51 -23.69
N THR A 61 17.64 -19.72 -24.76
CA THR A 61 17.86 -18.27 -24.76
C THR A 61 16.96 -17.57 -23.73
N LEU A 62 15.68 -17.94 -23.66
CA LEU A 62 14.75 -17.44 -22.65
C LEU A 62 15.17 -17.82 -21.23
N SER A 63 15.66 -19.04 -21.02
CA SER A 63 16.18 -19.46 -19.71
C SER A 63 17.41 -18.65 -19.29
N GLN A 64 18.31 -18.30 -20.21
CA GLN A 64 19.51 -17.49 -19.93
C GLN A 64 19.17 -16.02 -19.63
N ILE A 65 18.28 -15.41 -20.42
CA ILE A 65 17.80 -14.04 -20.17
C ILE A 65 17.10 -13.99 -18.81
N GLN A 66 16.30 -15.01 -18.49
CA GLN A 66 15.61 -15.13 -17.21
C GLN A 66 16.59 -15.36 -16.04
N GLU A 67 17.65 -16.15 -16.21
CA GLU A 67 18.68 -16.34 -15.18
C GLU A 67 19.47 -15.05 -14.93
N SER A 68 19.61 -14.19 -15.94
CA SER A 68 20.22 -12.86 -15.82
C SER A 68 19.28 -11.79 -15.24
N HIS A 69 17.96 -11.99 -15.35
CA HIS A 69 16.95 -11.11 -14.77
C HIS A 69 16.34 -11.72 -13.51
N GLN A 70 16.94 -11.36 -12.37
CA GLN A 70 16.28 -11.50 -11.07
C GLN A 70 14.85 -10.94 -11.17
N GLY A 71 13.86 -11.65 -10.62
CA GLY A 71 12.46 -11.21 -10.60
C GLY A 71 12.30 -9.74 -10.19
N PHE A 72 11.21 -9.09 -10.59
CA PHE A 72 11.04 -7.66 -10.32
C PHE A 72 10.46 -7.44 -8.90
N GLY A 73 11.20 -6.78 -8.02
CA GLY A 73 10.79 -6.61 -6.62
C GLY A 73 11.08 -7.83 -5.74
N GLU A 74 10.47 -7.90 -4.55
CA GLU A 74 10.70 -8.96 -3.56
C GLU A 74 9.87 -10.23 -3.82
N THR A 75 8.75 -10.14 -4.54
CA THR A 75 7.82 -11.25 -4.82
C THR A 75 7.44 -11.35 -6.30
N GLY A 76 8.10 -10.60 -7.18
CA GLY A 76 7.79 -10.56 -8.60
C GLY A 76 8.18 -11.84 -9.34
N ASP A 77 7.16 -12.53 -9.85
CA ASP A 77 7.31 -13.76 -10.62
C ASP A 77 6.92 -13.57 -12.08
N PHE A 78 7.64 -14.23 -12.99
CA PHE A 78 7.23 -14.39 -14.40
C PHE A 78 6.82 -15.82 -14.71
N TYR A 79 5.78 -15.94 -15.53
CA TYR A 79 5.24 -17.19 -16.01
C TYR A 79 5.07 -17.11 -17.53
N LEU A 80 5.63 -18.09 -18.22
CA LEU A 80 5.41 -18.29 -19.66
C LEU A 80 4.73 -19.64 -19.85
N ALA A 81 3.60 -19.66 -20.56
CA ALA A 81 2.87 -20.89 -20.80
C ALA A 81 2.30 -20.95 -22.21
N ARG A 82 1.94 -22.16 -22.64
CA ARG A 82 1.18 -22.42 -23.86
C ARG A 82 -0.08 -23.21 -23.56
N LEU A 83 -1.05 -23.16 -24.48
CA LEU A 83 -2.22 -24.01 -24.45
C LEU A 83 -1.94 -25.31 -25.22
N GLU A 84 -2.05 -26.46 -24.55
CA GLU A 84 -2.00 -27.79 -25.16
C GLU A 84 -3.30 -28.53 -24.85
N GLY A 85 -4.18 -28.66 -25.85
CA GLY A 85 -5.53 -29.17 -25.65
C GLY A 85 -6.33 -28.27 -24.69
N ASP A 86 -6.75 -28.82 -23.55
CA ASP A 86 -7.48 -28.09 -22.48
C ASP A 86 -6.57 -27.76 -21.27
N GLN A 87 -5.25 -27.91 -21.42
CA GLN A 87 -4.28 -27.65 -20.36
C GLN A 87 -3.34 -26.52 -20.71
N ILE A 88 -3.13 -25.63 -19.74
CA ILE A 88 -2.10 -24.61 -19.77
C ILE A 88 -0.83 -25.26 -19.25
N VAL A 89 0.18 -25.36 -20.12
CA VAL A 89 1.48 -25.95 -19.81
C VAL A 89 2.48 -24.82 -19.58
N TYR A 90 2.98 -24.71 -18.35
CA TYR A 90 3.97 -23.70 -17.99
C TYR A 90 5.35 -24.14 -18.46
N LEU A 91 5.90 -23.40 -19.42
CA LEU A 91 7.24 -23.61 -19.98
C LEU A 91 8.29 -23.02 -19.07
N LEU A 92 7.97 -21.86 -18.47
CA LEU A 92 8.81 -21.17 -17.51
C LEU A 92 7.97 -20.74 -16.33
N SER A 93 8.49 -21.04 -15.14
CA SER A 93 8.00 -20.51 -13.88
C SER A 93 9.19 -20.27 -12.99
N HIS A 94 9.43 -19.02 -12.62
CA HIS A 94 10.38 -18.67 -11.58
C HIS A 94 9.62 -18.15 -10.38
N PRO A 95 9.29 -19.00 -9.40
CA PRO A 95 8.91 -18.51 -8.09
C PRO A 95 10.13 -17.86 -7.45
N HIS A 96 10.02 -16.59 -7.04
CA HIS A 96 11.03 -15.89 -6.23
C HIS A 96 11.22 -16.54 -4.84
N PHE A 97 10.34 -17.48 -4.47
CA PHE A 97 10.30 -18.11 -3.18
C PHE A 97 11.32 -19.25 -3.00
N PRO A 98 11.87 -19.43 -1.78
CA PRO A 98 12.71 -20.57 -1.43
C PRO A 98 12.00 -21.91 -1.65
N PRO A 99 12.75 -23.03 -1.81
CA PRO A 99 12.22 -24.36 -2.17
C PRO A 99 11.16 -24.94 -1.22
N THR A 100 10.92 -24.30 -0.07
CA THR A 100 9.90 -24.63 0.92
C THR A 100 8.46 -24.32 0.46
N PHE A 101 8.28 -23.45 -0.54
CA PHE A 101 6.96 -23.14 -1.08
C PHE A 101 6.55 -24.18 -2.14
N PRO A 102 5.27 -24.58 -2.19
CA PRO A 102 4.79 -25.53 -3.19
C PRO A 102 5.10 -24.97 -4.58
N LYS A 103 5.91 -25.69 -5.36
CA LYS A 103 6.23 -25.33 -6.75
C LYS A 103 4.92 -25.10 -7.49
N SER A 104 4.90 -24.05 -8.30
CA SER A 104 3.81 -23.79 -9.23
C SER A 104 3.48 -25.06 -10.03
N PRO A 105 2.20 -25.39 -10.21
CA PRO A 105 1.82 -26.58 -10.95
C PRO A 105 2.33 -26.47 -12.39
N LYS A 106 3.02 -27.52 -12.87
CA LYS A 106 3.53 -27.57 -14.25
C LYS A 106 2.41 -27.43 -15.28
N THR A 107 1.21 -27.91 -14.95
CA THR A 107 0.03 -27.78 -15.79
C THR A 107 -1.18 -27.33 -14.97
N LEU A 108 -2.05 -26.52 -15.57
CA LEU A 108 -3.33 -26.11 -14.99
C LEU A 108 -4.44 -26.27 -16.04
N PRO A 109 -5.64 -26.76 -15.67
CA PRO A 109 -6.78 -26.75 -16.58
C PRO A 109 -7.09 -25.33 -17.05
N PHE A 110 -7.42 -25.16 -18.34
CA PHE A 110 -7.71 -23.85 -18.92
C PHE A 110 -8.86 -23.12 -18.19
N ARG A 111 -9.84 -23.89 -17.71
CA ARG A 111 -11.00 -23.41 -16.94
C ARG A 111 -10.74 -23.20 -15.45
N SER A 112 -9.52 -23.42 -14.97
CA SER A 112 -9.18 -23.18 -13.56
C SER A 112 -9.42 -21.72 -13.17
N LYS A 113 -9.88 -21.52 -11.94
CA LYS A 113 -10.07 -20.18 -11.36
C LYS A 113 -8.76 -19.41 -11.23
N PHE A 114 -7.66 -20.13 -10.98
CA PHE A 114 -6.31 -19.55 -10.80
C PHE A 114 -5.58 -19.29 -12.12
N ALA A 115 -6.13 -19.77 -13.24
CA ALA A 115 -5.55 -19.62 -14.56
C ALA A 115 -6.02 -18.36 -15.29
N GLU A 116 -6.88 -17.53 -14.71
CA GLU A 116 -7.54 -16.44 -15.44
C GLU A 116 -6.59 -15.46 -16.15
N PRO A 117 -5.52 -14.93 -15.52
CA PRO A 117 -4.58 -14.05 -16.23
C PRO A 117 -3.92 -14.75 -17.42
N MET A 118 -3.51 -16.00 -17.25
CA MET A 118 -2.85 -16.78 -18.29
C MET A 118 -3.82 -17.16 -19.42
N ARG A 119 -5.06 -17.51 -19.07
CA ARG A 119 -6.14 -17.76 -20.03
C ARG A 119 -6.38 -16.53 -20.91
N ARG A 120 -6.40 -15.33 -20.32
CA ARG A 120 -6.58 -14.08 -21.06
C ARG A 120 -5.41 -13.81 -22.00
N ALA A 121 -4.16 -13.97 -21.55
CA ALA A 121 -2.98 -13.87 -22.40
C ALA A 121 -3.02 -14.87 -23.57
N LEU A 122 -3.32 -16.14 -23.30
CA LEU A 122 -3.44 -17.18 -24.33
C LEU A 122 -4.62 -16.95 -25.28
N SER A 123 -5.62 -16.16 -24.87
CA SER A 123 -6.75 -15.75 -25.71
C SER A 123 -6.46 -14.45 -26.49
N GLY A 124 -5.21 -13.97 -26.52
CA GLY A 124 -4.83 -12.76 -27.26
C GLY A 124 -5.14 -11.46 -26.52
N GLN A 125 -5.50 -11.50 -25.24
CA GLN A 125 -5.83 -10.31 -24.46
C GLN A 125 -4.63 -9.81 -23.66
N SER A 126 -4.55 -8.49 -23.53
CA SER A 126 -3.57 -7.80 -22.69
C SER A 126 -4.27 -7.09 -21.54
N GLY A 127 -3.62 -6.96 -20.40
CA GLY A 127 -4.16 -6.17 -19.29
C GLY A 127 -3.52 -6.47 -17.95
N VAL A 128 -4.15 -5.91 -16.92
CA VAL A 128 -3.75 -6.09 -15.53
C VAL A 128 -4.99 -6.36 -14.70
N MET A 129 -4.89 -7.28 -13.75
CA MET A 129 -5.98 -7.60 -12.84
C MET A 129 -5.47 -8.01 -11.47
N ALA A 130 -6.26 -7.72 -10.44
CA ALA A 130 -6.07 -8.32 -9.12
C ALA A 130 -6.82 -9.66 -9.08
N ASN A 131 -6.17 -10.73 -8.64
CA ASN A 131 -6.80 -12.03 -8.47
C ASN A 131 -6.12 -12.80 -7.34
N ARG A 132 -6.69 -13.94 -6.95
CA ARG A 132 -5.98 -14.90 -6.10
C ARG A 132 -5.14 -15.84 -6.95
N ASP A 133 -3.92 -16.08 -6.52
CA ASP A 133 -3.07 -17.10 -7.12
C ASP A 133 -3.46 -18.52 -6.64
N TYR A 134 -2.71 -19.54 -7.09
CA TYR A 134 -2.93 -20.94 -6.70
C TYR A 134 -2.63 -21.21 -5.22
N ARG A 135 -1.88 -20.31 -4.54
CA ARG A 135 -1.61 -20.35 -3.10
C ARG A 135 -2.77 -19.74 -2.30
N GLY A 136 -3.72 -19.09 -2.98
CA GLY A 136 -4.84 -18.38 -2.37
C GLY A 136 -4.50 -16.95 -1.97
N GLU A 137 -3.29 -16.48 -2.27
CA GLU A 137 -2.81 -15.14 -1.95
C GLU A 137 -3.31 -14.12 -2.97
N ASN A 138 -3.62 -12.90 -2.50
CA ASN A 138 -4.07 -11.85 -3.41
C ASN A 138 -2.86 -11.24 -4.11
N VAL A 139 -2.86 -11.30 -5.44
CA VAL A 139 -1.78 -10.85 -6.29
C VAL A 139 -2.30 -9.86 -7.32
N LEU A 140 -1.41 -8.97 -7.75
CA LEU A 140 -1.62 -8.16 -8.94
C LEU A 140 -0.91 -8.85 -10.11
N ALA A 141 -1.65 -9.17 -11.16
CA ALA A 141 -1.16 -9.91 -12.31
C ALA A 141 -1.33 -9.12 -13.61
N ALA A 142 -0.24 -8.89 -14.32
CA ALA A 142 -0.26 -8.39 -15.69
C ALA A 142 -0.07 -9.53 -16.68
N TYR A 143 -0.76 -9.46 -17.81
CA TYR A 143 -0.79 -10.53 -18.80
C TYR A 143 -0.73 -9.94 -20.22
N GLU A 144 0.03 -10.59 -21.10
CA GLU A 144 0.23 -10.18 -22.50
C GLU A 144 0.39 -11.43 -23.39
N PRO A 145 -0.16 -11.42 -24.61
CA PRO A 145 0.07 -12.45 -25.59
C PRO A 145 1.46 -12.31 -26.24
N VAL A 146 2.12 -13.44 -26.49
CA VAL A 146 3.31 -13.55 -27.32
C VAL A 146 2.89 -14.26 -28.60
N ALA A 147 2.44 -13.48 -29.59
CA ALA A 147 1.67 -13.98 -30.73
C ALA A 147 2.52 -14.86 -31.66
N VAL A 148 3.80 -14.51 -31.86
CA VAL A 148 4.72 -15.24 -32.76
C VAL A 148 4.86 -16.73 -32.37
N LEU A 149 4.69 -17.04 -31.08
CA LEU A 149 4.93 -18.38 -30.52
C LEU A 149 3.66 -19.06 -29.99
N ASN A 150 2.51 -18.38 -30.08
CA ASN A 150 1.27 -18.78 -29.42
C ASN A 150 1.46 -19.05 -27.92
N LEU A 151 2.20 -18.17 -27.24
CA LEU A 151 2.45 -18.25 -25.80
C LEU A 151 1.71 -17.11 -25.07
N GLY A 152 1.47 -17.31 -23.78
CA GLY A 152 1.01 -16.28 -22.87
C GLY A 152 2.10 -15.95 -21.86
N LEU A 153 2.36 -14.66 -21.65
CA LEU A 153 3.27 -14.16 -20.63
C LEU A 153 2.44 -13.53 -19.51
N VAL A 154 2.76 -13.89 -18.26
CA VAL A 154 2.12 -13.33 -17.07
C VAL A 154 3.19 -12.96 -16.05
N ALA A 155 3.15 -11.71 -15.57
CA ALA A 155 3.89 -11.29 -14.40
C ALA A 155 2.94 -11.14 -13.21
N LYS A 156 3.41 -11.50 -12.01
CA LYS A 156 2.64 -11.39 -10.77
C LYS A 156 3.48 -10.76 -9.68
N ILE A 157 2.84 -9.99 -8.80
CA ILE A 157 3.42 -9.49 -7.56
C ILE A 157 2.40 -9.64 -6.44
N ASP A 158 2.86 -10.00 -5.24
CA ASP A 158 1.96 -10.19 -4.11
C ASP A 158 1.50 -8.82 -3.57
N LEU A 159 0.20 -8.67 -3.30
CA LEU A 159 -0.32 -7.41 -2.76
C LEU A 159 0.24 -7.09 -1.36
N VAL A 160 0.76 -8.09 -0.65
CA VAL A 160 1.42 -7.89 0.65
C VAL A 160 2.71 -7.11 0.51
N GLU A 161 3.47 -7.30 -0.58
CA GLU A 161 4.69 -6.52 -0.85
C GLU A 161 4.34 -5.05 -1.06
N ILE A 162 3.31 -4.78 -1.88
CA ILE A 162 2.86 -3.40 -2.14
C ILE A 162 2.36 -2.74 -0.85
N LYS A 163 1.72 -3.49 0.06
CA LYS A 163 1.18 -2.98 1.33
C LYS A 163 2.23 -2.77 2.42
N ALA A 164 3.29 -3.56 2.43
CA ALA A 164 4.31 -3.56 3.48
C ALA A 164 4.85 -2.15 3.85
N PRO A 165 5.25 -1.28 2.91
CA PRO A 165 5.75 0.05 3.26
C PRO A 165 4.69 0.93 3.93
N PHE A 166 3.42 0.81 3.53
CA PHE A 166 2.31 1.59 4.11
C PHE A 166 1.99 1.15 5.54
N ILE A 167 2.02 -0.16 5.81
CA ILE A 167 1.82 -0.69 7.16
C ILE A 167 2.94 -0.19 8.09
N LYS A 168 4.20 -0.20 7.62
CA LYS A 168 5.33 0.37 8.36
C LYS A 168 5.12 1.86 8.65
N ALA A 169 4.67 2.63 7.65
CA ALA A 169 4.39 4.06 7.81
C ALA A 169 3.28 4.33 8.84
N VAL A 170 2.19 3.56 8.81
CA VAL A 170 1.09 3.66 9.80
C VAL A 170 1.60 3.36 11.21
N ASN A 171 2.40 2.31 11.39
CA ASN A 171 2.96 1.95 12.69
C ASN A 171 3.90 3.05 13.22
N MET A 172 4.79 3.58 12.38
CA MET A 172 5.68 4.68 12.75
C MET A 172 4.90 5.95 13.10
N ALA A 173 3.90 6.31 12.31
CA ALA A 173 3.04 7.45 12.56
C ALA A 173 2.23 7.29 13.86
N GLY A 174 1.76 6.07 14.15
CA GLY A 174 1.07 5.75 15.40
C GLY A 174 1.95 5.95 16.63
N VAL A 175 3.17 5.41 16.61
CA VAL A 175 4.14 5.60 17.70
C VAL A 175 4.49 7.07 17.90
N ALA A 176 4.78 7.79 16.81
CA ALA A 176 5.05 9.23 16.86
C ALA A 176 3.85 10.02 17.41
N GLY A 177 2.63 9.65 17.02
CA GLY A 177 1.40 10.25 17.53
C GLY A 177 1.22 10.07 19.04
N VAL A 178 1.46 8.86 19.57
CA VAL A 178 1.41 8.60 21.02
C VAL A 178 2.42 9.44 21.77
N ILE A 179 3.66 9.52 21.28
CA ILE A 179 4.71 10.35 21.89
C ILE A 179 4.30 11.84 21.89
N ALA A 180 3.75 12.33 20.78
CA ALA A 180 3.29 13.72 20.68
C ALA A 180 2.15 14.03 21.67
N ILE A 181 1.21 13.10 21.85
CA ILE A 181 0.11 13.24 22.83
C ILE A 181 0.69 13.27 24.26
N LEU A 182 1.62 12.39 24.59
CA LEU A 182 2.25 12.36 25.92
C LEU A 182 3.02 13.65 26.21
N LEU A 183 3.79 14.16 25.25
CA LEU A 183 4.51 15.42 25.40
C LEU A 183 3.55 16.62 25.52
N GLY A 184 2.48 16.64 24.72
CA GLY A 184 1.44 17.66 24.82
C GLY A 184 0.74 17.65 26.17
N PHE A 185 0.43 16.45 26.70
CA PHE A 185 -0.17 16.27 28.01
C PHE A 185 0.78 16.70 29.15
N LEU A 186 2.05 16.28 29.12
CA LEU A 186 3.05 16.69 30.10
C LEU A 186 3.29 18.21 30.08
N GLY A 187 3.36 18.81 28.88
CA GLY A 187 3.44 20.26 28.73
C GLY A 187 2.22 20.96 29.31
N PHE A 188 1.01 20.45 29.02
CA PHE A 188 -0.23 20.97 29.57
C PHE A 188 -0.23 20.95 31.11
N LEU A 189 0.18 19.84 31.73
CA LEU A 189 0.27 19.75 33.19
C LEU A 189 1.27 20.78 33.76
N ARG A 190 2.45 20.91 33.12
CA ARG A 190 3.50 21.85 33.57
C ARG A 190 3.08 23.32 33.46
N LEU A 191 2.27 23.68 32.46
CA LEU A 191 1.77 25.05 32.29
C LEU A 191 0.49 25.33 33.10
N SER A 192 -0.34 24.32 33.37
CA SER A 192 -1.60 24.50 34.08
C SER A 192 -1.40 24.81 35.56
N GLU A 193 -0.40 24.22 36.21
CA GLU A 193 -0.10 24.50 37.62
C GLU A 193 0.24 25.97 37.92
N PRO A 194 1.18 26.64 37.21
CA PRO A 194 1.50 28.04 37.49
C PRO A 194 0.32 28.96 37.17
N LEU A 195 -0.43 28.71 36.09
CA LEU A 195 -1.62 29.49 35.75
C LEU A 195 -2.68 29.41 36.85
N GLY A 196 -2.94 28.21 37.38
CA GLY A 196 -3.87 28.03 38.49
C GLY A 196 -3.44 28.75 39.76
N ARG A 197 -2.13 28.74 40.07
CA ARG A 197 -1.59 29.48 41.22
C ARG A 197 -1.67 30.99 41.03
N SER A 198 -1.29 31.51 39.86
CA SER A 198 -1.37 32.93 39.55
C SER A 198 -2.81 33.45 39.59
N ILE A 199 -3.79 32.65 39.12
CA ILE A 199 -5.21 33.01 39.23
C ILE A 199 -5.63 33.09 40.70
N LYS A 200 -5.22 32.13 41.55
CA LYS A 200 -5.52 32.17 42.99
C LYS A 200 -4.86 33.35 43.70
N GLU A 201 -3.59 33.61 43.45
CA GLU A 201 -2.86 34.75 44.04
C GLU A 201 -3.47 36.08 43.62
N LEU A 202 -3.92 36.21 42.37
CA LEU A 202 -4.66 37.38 41.89
C LEU A 202 -5.97 37.53 42.68
N GLN A 203 -6.76 36.47 42.81
CA GLN A 203 -8.01 36.50 43.59
C GLN A 203 -7.78 36.90 45.04
N GLU A 204 -6.76 36.34 45.71
CA GLU A 204 -6.42 36.68 47.10
C GLU A 204 -6.01 38.15 47.24
N ARG A 205 -5.18 38.67 46.33
CA ARG A 205 -4.78 40.09 46.34
C ARG A 205 -5.96 41.02 46.09
N TYR A 206 -6.81 40.71 45.13
CA TYR A 206 -8.03 41.48 44.87
C TYR A 206 -8.95 41.50 46.10
N ALA A 207 -9.18 40.34 46.72
CA ALA A 207 -10.00 40.24 47.93
C ALA A 207 -9.42 41.08 49.09
N LEU A 208 -8.11 41.08 49.28
CA LEU A 208 -7.44 41.89 50.29
C LEU A 208 -7.50 43.40 49.98
N SER A 209 -7.39 43.79 48.72
CA SER A 209 -7.52 45.22 48.32
C SER A 209 -8.93 45.76 48.54
N VAL A 210 -9.96 44.96 48.24
CA VAL A 210 -11.36 45.31 48.52
C VAL A 210 -11.59 45.43 50.03
N LYS A 211 -11.18 44.41 50.80
CA LYS A 211 -11.22 44.42 52.28
C LYS A 211 -10.54 45.64 52.89
N GLY A 212 -9.33 45.98 52.39
CA GLY A 212 -8.53 47.08 52.92
C GLY A 212 -9.06 48.48 52.53
N ALA A 213 -9.92 48.58 51.52
CA ALA A 213 -10.55 49.83 51.13
C ALA A 213 -11.77 50.20 52.01
N GLU A 214 -12.25 49.28 52.86
CA GLU A 214 -13.53 49.40 53.59
C GLU A 214 -14.72 49.76 52.68
N GLU A 215 -14.62 49.41 51.40
CA GLU A 215 -15.65 49.66 50.39
C GLU A 215 -16.39 48.35 50.09
N GLY A 216 -17.72 48.37 50.20
CA GLY A 216 -18.55 47.24 49.79
C GLY A 216 -18.56 47.10 48.26
N LEU A 217 -18.38 45.87 47.77
CA LEU A 217 -18.39 45.58 46.34
C LEU A 217 -19.82 45.30 45.88
N TRP A 218 -20.33 46.14 44.99
CA TRP A 218 -21.60 45.91 44.31
C TRP A 218 -21.32 45.24 42.97
N ASP A 219 -21.75 43.98 42.81
CA ASP A 219 -21.59 43.25 41.56
C ASP A 219 -22.97 42.94 40.97
N TRP A 220 -23.10 43.16 39.66
CA TRP A 220 -24.32 42.90 38.89
C TRP A 220 -24.00 41.85 37.81
N PRO A 221 -23.98 40.56 38.17
CA PRO A 221 -23.46 39.52 37.29
C PRO A 221 -24.35 39.22 36.08
N ASP A 222 -25.64 39.56 36.13
CA ASP A 222 -26.59 39.35 35.03
C ASP A 222 -27.54 40.55 34.92
N ILE A 223 -27.29 41.46 33.97
CA ILE A 223 -28.08 42.69 33.77
C ILE A 223 -29.53 42.45 33.33
N ASP A 224 -29.86 41.24 32.85
CA ASP A 224 -31.21 40.87 32.41
C ASP A 224 -32.06 40.25 33.54
N LYS A 225 -31.42 39.77 34.61
CA LYS A 225 -32.09 39.33 35.84
C LYS A 225 -31.80 40.37 36.90
N ASN A 226 -32.82 41.11 37.36
CA ASN A 226 -32.68 42.17 38.35
C ASN A 226 -32.40 41.61 39.77
N GLU A 227 -31.40 40.75 39.88
CA GLU A 227 -30.91 40.07 41.07
C GLU A 227 -29.61 40.74 41.49
N GLU A 228 -29.72 41.67 42.45
CA GLU A 228 -28.59 42.36 43.05
C GLU A 228 -27.95 41.45 44.10
N TRP A 229 -26.63 41.22 44.01
CA TRP A 229 -25.91 40.41 44.99
C TRP A 229 -25.04 41.31 45.87
N TRP A 230 -25.36 41.33 47.17
CA TRP A 230 -24.60 42.05 48.19
C TRP A 230 -23.94 41.06 49.14
N SER A 231 -22.66 41.28 49.46
CA SER A 231 -21.92 40.49 50.42
C SER A 231 -21.22 41.38 51.44
N ASP A 232 -21.63 41.26 52.70
CA ASP A 232 -20.99 41.91 53.85
C ASP A 232 -19.67 41.23 54.29
N GLU A 233 -19.30 40.08 53.69
CA GLU A 233 -18.24 39.19 54.22
C GLU A 233 -16.91 39.18 53.46
N TYR A 234 -16.69 40.16 52.57
CA TYR A 234 -15.33 40.45 52.11
C TYR A 234 -14.77 41.63 52.87
#